data_AF-A0A6B0UYM0-F1
#
_entry.id   AF-A0A6B0UYM0-F1
#
_cell.length_a   1.000
_cell.length_b   1.000
_cell.length_c   1.000
_cell.angle_alpha   90.00
_cell.angle_beta   90.00
_cell.angle_gamma   90.00
#
_symmetry.space_group_name_H-M   'P 1'
#
loop_
_entity.id
_entity.type
_entity.pdbx_description
1 polymer ?
#
loop_
_entity_poly.entity_id
_entity_poly.type
_entity_poly.pdbx_seq_one_letter_code
_entity_poly.pdbx_strand_id
1 'polypeptide(L)'
;MQKTDWTMQTHRVPYLKMCLVIVSVLMFLWVIIAERKNRVCSKNLSDVEVGSPSHNNKKLRQEKIKGIAPPDSDERPNIKDYILYPPSLCMQKNSSTKLDYLFAIFSAPKNFDRRNAIRETWASEIKEKSNSRTAFLLAKTENGKVQHAIESEAYLHADIIQGTHIDHYRN
;
A
#
# COMPACT_ATOMS: atom_id res chain seq x y z
N MET A 1 60.47 1.87 -47.08
CA MET A 1 60.26 2.98 -46.13
C MET A 1 58.77 3.03 -45.82
N GLN A 2 58.37 2.49 -44.67
CA GLN A 2 56.98 2.24 -44.31
C GLN A 2 56.49 3.35 -43.38
N LYS A 3 55.46 4.08 -43.81
CA LYS A 3 54.86 5.19 -43.07
C LYS A 3 53.68 4.63 -42.27
N THR A 4 53.81 4.54 -40.95
CA THR A 4 52.75 4.08 -40.05
C THR A 4 51.88 5.26 -39.61
N ASP A 5 50.59 5.11 -39.85
CA ASP A 5 49.48 5.97 -39.46
C ASP A 5 49.16 5.80 -37.97
N TRP A 6 49.15 6.91 -37.22
CA TRP A 6 48.99 6.95 -35.75
C TRP A 6 47.64 7.53 -35.29
N THR A 7 46.63 7.63 -36.17
CA THR A 7 45.42 8.42 -35.86
C THR A 7 44.25 7.65 -35.20
N MET A 8 44.45 6.43 -34.71
CA MET A 8 43.32 5.54 -34.34
C MET A 8 43.14 5.24 -32.83
N GLN A 9 43.54 6.14 -31.91
CA GLN A 9 43.33 5.94 -30.46
C GLN A 9 42.72 7.14 -29.69
N THR A 10 42.54 8.31 -30.30
CA THR A 10 42.17 9.54 -29.59
C THR A 10 40.67 9.74 -29.31
N HIS A 11 39.78 8.96 -29.93
CA HIS A 11 38.31 9.09 -29.75
C HIS A 11 37.71 8.23 -28.63
N ARG A 12 38.44 7.23 -28.12
CA ARG A 12 37.91 6.31 -27.08
C ARG A 12 37.89 6.93 -25.68
N VAL A 13 38.90 7.74 -25.37
CA VAL A 13 39.04 8.44 -24.08
C VAL A 13 37.94 9.49 -23.85
N PRO A 14 37.62 10.39 -24.82
CA PRO A 14 36.53 11.34 -24.64
C PRO A 14 35.17 10.62 -24.54
N TYR A 15 34.94 9.58 -25.34
CA TYR A 15 33.70 8.79 -25.27
C TYR A 15 33.53 8.13 -23.89
N LEU A 16 34.60 7.52 -23.35
CA LEU A 16 34.59 6.91 -22.02
C LEU A 16 34.28 7.93 -20.92
N LYS A 17 34.88 9.13 -20.99
CA LYS A 17 34.59 10.22 -20.05
C LYS A 17 33.14 10.69 -20.15
N MET A 18 32.59 10.81 -21.36
CA MET A 18 31.18 11.17 -21.56
C MET A 18 30.24 10.10 -21.01
N CYS A 19 30.54 8.82 -21.22
CA CYS A 19 29.76 7.71 -20.66
C CYS A 19 29.76 7.74 -19.12
N LEU A 20 30.90 7.99 -18.47
CA LEU A 20 30.98 8.06 -17.01
C LEU A 20 30.15 9.22 -16.45
N VAL A 21 30.16 10.38 -17.11
CA VAL A 21 29.33 11.52 -16.72
C VAL A 21 27.84 11.18 -16.87
N ILE A 22 27.43 10.60 -18.00
CA ILE A 22 26.03 10.22 -18.24
C ILE A 22 25.55 9.19 -17.21
N VAL A 23 26.33 8.13 -16.93
CA VAL A 23 25.97 7.12 -15.93
C VAL A 23 25.84 7.74 -14.53
N SER A 24 26.76 8.64 -14.16
CA SER A 24 26.67 9.34 -12.88
C SER A 24 25.40 10.18 -12.76
N VAL A 25 25.04 10.96 -13.81
CA VAL A 25 23.81 11.76 -13.85
C VAL A 25 22.57 10.88 -13.78
N LEU A 26 22.54 9.76 -14.51
CA LEU A 26 21.42 8.81 -14.44
C LEU A 26 21.28 8.22 -13.04
N MET A 27 22.38 7.83 -12.39
CA MET A 27 22.36 7.33 -11.01
C MET A 27 21.87 8.39 -10.02
N PHE A 28 22.34 9.64 -10.13
CA PHE A 28 21.86 10.74 -9.29
C PHE A 28 20.38 11.07 -9.54
N LEU A 29 19.92 11.07 -10.79
CA LEU A 29 18.52 11.25 -11.12
C LEU A 29 17.66 10.09 -10.58
N TRP A 30 18.14 8.85 -10.65
CA TRP A 30 17.51 7.69 -10.03
C TRP A 30 17.41 7.83 -8.51
N VAL A 31 18.47 8.27 -7.83
CA VAL A 31 18.47 8.52 -6.38
C VAL A 31 17.50 9.65 -6.03
N ILE A 32 17.48 10.75 -6.80
CA ILE A 32 16.54 11.86 -6.58
C ILE A 32 15.09 11.41 -6.81
N ILE A 33 14.82 10.56 -7.81
CA ILE A 33 13.48 10.01 -8.07
C ILE A 33 13.07 9.01 -6.97
N ALA A 34 13.99 8.15 -6.53
CA ALA A 34 13.77 7.21 -5.44
C ALA A 34 13.49 7.94 -4.11
N GLU A 35 14.23 9.03 -3.82
CA GLU A 35 13.98 9.89 -2.67
C GLU A 35 12.70 10.72 -2.80
N ARG A 36 12.31 11.16 -4.00
CA ARG A 36 11.03 11.87 -4.22
C ARG A 36 9.85 10.94 -3.98
N LYS A 37 9.94 9.66 -4.36
CA LYS A 37 8.94 8.64 -4.00
C LYS A 37 8.82 8.50 -2.48
N ASN A 38 9.92 8.69 -1.74
CA ASN A 38 9.95 8.70 -0.27
C ASN A 38 9.49 10.04 0.37
N ARG A 39 9.72 11.20 -0.24
CA ARG A 39 9.31 12.52 0.31
C ARG A 39 7.85 12.87 0.03
N VAL A 40 7.21 12.30 -0.99
CA VAL A 40 5.76 12.44 -1.21
C VAL A 40 4.97 11.77 -0.06
N CYS A 41 5.57 10.81 0.64
CA CYS A 41 5.01 10.22 1.87
C CYS A 41 4.97 11.18 3.07
N SER A 42 5.73 12.28 3.08
CA SER A 42 5.89 13.11 4.28
C SER A 42 5.02 14.39 4.29
N LYS A 43 4.31 14.72 3.20
CA LYS A 43 3.64 16.02 3.06
C LYS A 43 2.11 16.01 3.22
N ASN A 44 1.50 14.87 3.55
CA ASN A 44 0.06 14.80 3.83
C ASN A 44 -0.20 14.44 5.30
N LEU A 45 0.52 15.09 6.23
CA LEU A 45 0.27 15.01 7.67
C LEU A 45 0.09 16.43 8.25
N SER A 46 -0.98 17.06 7.80
CA SER A 46 -1.63 18.25 8.38
C SER A 46 -2.97 18.29 7.65
N ASP A 47 -4.10 17.81 8.18
CA ASP A 47 -4.67 18.15 9.48
C ASP A 47 -5.56 16.99 9.94
N VAL A 48 -5.25 16.36 11.09
CA VAL A 48 -6.28 15.65 11.87
C VAL A 48 -6.01 15.92 13.35
N GLU A 49 -6.83 16.80 13.87
CA GLU A 49 -6.91 17.18 15.28
C GLU A 49 -7.28 15.96 16.13
N VAL A 50 -6.47 15.72 17.17
CA VAL A 50 -6.62 14.61 18.11
C VAL A 50 -7.81 14.89 19.03
N GLY A 51 -8.95 14.27 18.74
CA GLY A 51 -10.03 14.12 19.69
C GLY A 51 -9.87 12.85 20.52
N SER A 52 -9.38 12.98 21.76
CA SER A 52 -9.54 11.95 22.79
C SER A 52 -10.85 12.17 23.56
N PRO A 53 -11.62 11.11 23.85
CA PRO A 53 -12.11 10.92 25.23
C PRO A 53 -12.00 9.45 25.66
N SER A 54 -11.29 9.15 26.75
CA SER A 54 -11.77 9.11 28.14
C SER A 54 -12.58 7.86 28.49
N HIS A 55 -12.00 7.09 29.41
CA HIS A 55 -12.52 5.94 30.16
C HIS A 55 -14.02 6.02 30.50
N ASN A 56 -14.72 4.89 30.40
CA ASN A 56 -15.60 4.41 31.48
C ASN A 56 -15.94 2.91 31.36
N ASN A 57 -16.10 2.31 32.53
CA ASN A 57 -16.12 0.88 32.82
C ASN A 57 -17.55 0.29 32.77
N LYS A 58 -17.63 -1.02 32.50
CA LYS A 58 -18.75 -1.97 32.76
C LYS A 58 -19.98 -1.90 31.85
N LYS A 59 -20.31 -3.02 31.19
CA LYS A 59 -21.26 -4.05 31.68
C LYS A 59 -21.52 -5.10 30.59
N LEU A 60 -21.08 -6.34 30.84
CA LEU A 60 -21.48 -7.53 30.11
C LEU A 60 -23.01 -7.69 30.21
N ARG A 61 -23.70 -7.69 29.07
CA ARG A 61 -25.09 -8.15 28.98
C ARG A 61 -25.24 -9.00 27.72
N GLN A 62 -25.57 -10.27 27.94
CA GLN A 62 -26.00 -11.19 26.91
C GLN A 62 -27.31 -10.68 26.30
N GLU A 63 -27.37 -10.55 24.98
CA GLU A 63 -28.65 -10.53 24.26
C GLU A 63 -28.70 -11.65 23.22
N LYS A 64 -29.38 -12.71 23.67
CA LYS A 64 -30.37 -13.55 22.98
C LYS A 64 -30.47 -13.38 21.45
N ILE A 65 -30.07 -14.45 20.76
CA ILE A 65 -30.30 -14.73 19.34
C ILE A 65 -31.79 -14.51 19.00
N LYS A 66 -32.08 -13.48 18.19
CA LYS A 66 -33.33 -13.33 17.44
C LYS A 66 -33.04 -13.62 15.96
N GLY A 67 -33.96 -14.35 15.33
CA GLY A 67 -33.81 -14.98 14.03
C GLY A 67 -33.38 -14.03 12.90
N ILE A 68 -32.60 -14.59 11.98
CA ILE A 68 -32.03 -13.94 10.81
C ILE A 68 -33.17 -13.70 9.80
N ALA A 69 -33.76 -12.51 9.84
CA ALA A 69 -34.32 -11.91 8.64
C ALA A 69 -33.13 -11.46 7.75
N PRO A 70 -33.20 -11.62 6.43
CA PRO A 70 -32.18 -11.07 5.53
C PRO A 70 -32.01 -9.58 5.81
N PRO A 71 -30.78 -9.06 6.00
CA PRO A 71 -30.56 -7.64 6.18
C PRO A 71 -31.11 -6.90 4.97
N ASP A 72 -31.93 -5.89 5.24
CA ASP A 72 -32.41 -4.90 4.29
C ASP A 72 -31.23 -4.36 3.47
N SER A 73 -31.33 -4.43 2.15
CA SER A 73 -30.23 -4.22 1.21
C SER A 73 -29.85 -2.74 0.99
N ASP A 74 -30.24 -1.85 1.90
CA ASP A 74 -30.03 -0.40 1.78
C ASP A 74 -29.21 0.23 2.92
N GLU A 75 -28.60 -0.57 3.80
CA GLU A 75 -27.65 -0.03 4.79
C GLU A 75 -26.31 0.29 4.11
N ARG A 76 -26.18 1.53 3.63
CA ARG A 76 -24.90 2.07 3.15
C ARG A 76 -23.85 1.84 4.23
N PRO A 77 -22.65 1.34 3.89
CA PRO A 77 -21.58 1.14 4.86
C PRO A 77 -21.36 2.43 5.64
N ASN A 78 -21.51 2.38 6.96
CA ASN A 78 -21.25 3.54 7.79
C ASN A 78 -19.75 3.80 7.73
N ILE A 79 -19.34 4.93 7.14
CA ILE A 79 -17.92 5.30 7.00
C ILE A 79 -17.19 5.26 8.35
N LYS A 80 -17.91 5.45 9.47
CA LYS A 80 -17.38 5.34 10.83
C LYS A 80 -16.88 3.94 11.20
N ASP A 81 -17.20 2.92 10.41
CA ASP A 81 -16.78 1.53 10.67
C ASP A 81 -15.37 1.25 10.15
N TYR A 82 -14.76 2.18 9.40
CA TYR A 82 -13.44 2.01 8.79
C TYR A 82 -12.44 3.07 9.27
N ILE A 83 -11.22 2.61 9.55
CA ILE A 83 -10.06 3.46 9.83
C ILE A 83 -9.32 3.76 8.51
N LEU A 84 -9.14 2.73 7.69
CA LEU A 84 -8.44 2.83 6.40
C LEU A 84 -9.33 2.22 5.31
N TYR A 85 -9.58 2.99 4.25
CA TYR A 85 -10.29 2.52 3.07
C TYR A 85 -9.69 3.19 1.81
N PRO A 86 -8.98 2.44 0.94
CA PRO A 86 -8.37 3.01 -0.25
C PRO A 86 -9.40 3.15 -1.38
N PRO A 87 -9.86 4.37 -1.76
CA PRO A 87 -10.88 4.54 -2.79
C PRO A 87 -10.40 4.10 -4.18
N SER A 88 -9.08 4.08 -4.39
CA SER A 88 -8.45 3.68 -5.66
C SER A 88 -8.39 2.16 -5.87
N LEU A 89 -8.78 1.35 -4.89
CA LEU A 89 -8.67 -0.11 -4.98
C LEU A 89 -9.50 -0.66 -6.15
N CYS A 90 -10.74 -0.20 -6.27
CA CYS A 90 -11.69 -0.63 -7.29
C CYS A 90 -11.98 0.43 -8.36
N MET A 91 -11.52 1.67 -8.17
CA MET A 91 -11.77 2.78 -9.09
C MET A 91 -10.46 3.32 -9.68
N GLN A 92 -10.34 3.26 -11.01
CA GLN A 92 -9.32 4.00 -11.74
C GLN A 92 -9.94 5.27 -12.33
N LYS A 93 -9.26 6.42 -12.17
CA LYS A 93 -9.80 7.74 -12.60
C LYS A 93 -10.32 7.68 -14.05
N ASN A 94 -11.60 8.01 -14.21
CA ASN A 94 -12.32 8.22 -15.48
C ASN A 94 -12.64 6.97 -16.32
N SER A 95 -12.57 5.76 -15.76
CA SER A 95 -13.07 4.56 -16.44
C SER A 95 -13.77 3.64 -15.44
N SER A 96 -14.94 3.11 -15.82
CA SER A 96 -15.57 2.00 -15.12
C SER A 96 -14.72 0.76 -15.40
N THR A 97 -13.64 0.59 -14.64
CA THR A 97 -12.79 -0.60 -14.73
C THR A 97 -13.58 -1.77 -14.20
N LYS A 98 -14.11 -2.61 -15.10
CA LYS A 98 -14.72 -3.88 -14.75
C LYS A 98 -13.64 -4.77 -14.12
N LEU A 99 -13.71 -4.92 -12.79
CA LEU A 99 -12.83 -5.82 -12.05
C LEU A 99 -13.26 -7.26 -12.33
N ASP A 100 -12.31 -8.13 -12.68
CA ASP A 100 -12.61 -9.54 -12.92
C ASP A 100 -12.74 -10.29 -11.59
N TYR A 101 -11.77 -10.08 -10.69
CA TYR A 101 -11.74 -10.71 -9.37
C TYR A 101 -11.20 -9.76 -8.28
N LEU A 102 -11.79 -9.87 -7.08
CA LEU A 102 -11.28 -9.26 -5.85
C LEU A 102 -10.91 -10.36 -4.86
N PHE A 103 -9.64 -10.41 -4.46
CA PHE A 103 -9.15 -11.31 -3.44
C PHE A 103 -9.08 -10.57 -2.10
N ALA A 104 -10.07 -10.78 -1.24
CA ALA A 104 -10.09 -10.23 0.12
C ALA A 104 -9.45 -11.23 1.10
N ILE A 105 -8.40 -10.79 1.79
CA ILE A 105 -7.57 -11.66 2.65
C ILE A 105 -7.57 -11.11 4.07
N PHE A 106 -8.11 -11.87 5.02
CA PHE A 106 -7.99 -11.54 6.43
C PHE A 106 -6.55 -11.68 6.90
N SER A 107 -6.02 -10.65 7.53
CA SER A 107 -4.67 -10.65 8.08
C SER A 107 -4.65 -9.96 9.43
N ALA A 108 -3.97 -10.57 10.40
CA ALA A 108 -3.70 -9.90 11.66
C ALA A 108 -2.85 -8.62 11.44
N PRO A 109 -3.02 -7.57 12.27
CA PRO A 109 -2.26 -6.32 12.20
C PRO A 109 -0.74 -6.52 12.09
N LYS A 110 -0.19 -7.45 12.87
CA LYS A 110 1.26 -7.71 12.96
C LYS A 110 1.85 -8.53 11.80
N ASN A 111 1.04 -9.08 10.91
CA ASN A 111 1.49 -10.00 9.86
C ASN A 111 2.00 -9.27 8.60
N PHE A 112 2.88 -8.28 8.75
CA PHE A 112 3.44 -7.49 7.64
C PHE A 112 4.15 -8.38 6.63
N ASP A 113 5.06 -9.25 7.09
CA ASP A 113 5.84 -10.14 6.23
C ASP A 113 4.96 -11.11 5.44
N ARG A 114 3.85 -11.57 6.03
CA ARG A 114 2.91 -12.47 5.33
C ARG A 114 2.18 -11.74 4.22
N ARG A 115 1.73 -10.50 4.47
CA ARG A 115 1.12 -9.67 3.43
C ARG A 115 2.14 -9.40 2.31
N ASN A 116 3.38 -9.07 2.67
CA ASN A 116 4.43 -8.83 1.69
C ASN A 116 4.75 -10.08 0.85
N ALA A 117 4.87 -11.25 1.48
CA ALA A 117 5.08 -12.51 0.77
C ALA A 117 3.93 -12.82 -0.20
N ILE A 118 2.67 -12.54 0.17
CA ILE A 118 1.53 -12.68 -0.74
C ILE A 118 1.67 -11.72 -1.93
N ARG A 119 2.00 -10.44 -1.69
CA ARG A 119 2.23 -9.43 -2.74
C ARG A 119 3.32 -9.86 -3.72
N GLU A 120 4.42 -10.40 -3.21
CA GLU A 120 5.60 -10.81 -3.98
C GLU A 120 5.46 -12.16 -4.67
N THR A 121 4.42 -12.93 -4.33
CA THR A 121 4.15 -14.23 -4.95
C THR A 121 2.91 -14.14 -5.82
N TRP A 122 1.91 -14.99 -5.58
CA TRP A 122 0.78 -15.20 -6.47
C TRP A 122 -0.05 -13.94 -6.71
N ALA A 123 -0.11 -12.98 -5.76
CA ALA A 123 -0.90 -11.76 -5.93
C ALA A 123 -0.33 -10.86 -7.04
N SER A 124 1.00 -10.84 -7.23
CA SER A 124 1.62 -10.14 -8.36
C SER A 124 1.26 -10.81 -9.68
N GLU A 125 1.37 -12.14 -9.74
CA GLU A 125 1.11 -12.90 -10.96
C GLU A 125 -0.34 -12.75 -11.46
N ILE A 126 -1.33 -12.81 -10.56
CA ILE A 126 -2.74 -12.66 -10.96
C ILE A 126 -3.06 -11.24 -11.43
N LYS A 127 -2.38 -10.23 -10.86
CA LYS A 127 -2.58 -8.83 -11.22
C LYS A 127 -1.99 -8.52 -12.60
N GLU A 128 -0.94 -9.23 -12.98
CA GLU A 128 -0.36 -9.16 -14.32
C GLU A 128 -1.21 -9.90 -15.36
N LYS A 129 -1.80 -11.04 -14.99
CA LYS A 129 -2.55 -11.91 -15.90
C LYS A 129 -4.02 -11.49 -16.11
N SER A 130 -4.60 -10.72 -15.20
CA SER A 130 -6.03 -10.35 -15.22
C SER A 130 -6.28 -9.00 -14.56
N ASN A 131 -7.46 -8.40 -14.76
CA ASN A 131 -7.84 -7.21 -14.00
C ASN A 131 -8.33 -7.60 -12.60
N SER A 132 -7.44 -8.22 -11.83
CA SER A 132 -7.68 -8.65 -10.45
C SER A 132 -7.05 -7.69 -9.45
N ARG A 133 -7.61 -7.63 -8.25
CA ARG A 133 -7.06 -6.87 -7.12
C ARG A 133 -7.02 -7.73 -5.87
N THR A 134 -6.04 -7.46 -5.02
CA THR A 134 -5.92 -8.08 -3.70
C THR A 134 -6.12 -6.99 -2.66
N ALA A 135 -6.87 -7.31 -1.61
CA ALA A 135 -7.13 -6.43 -0.49
C ALA A 135 -6.90 -7.18 0.82
N PHE A 136 -6.18 -6.57 1.75
CA PHE A 136 -5.98 -7.11 3.09
C PHE A 136 -6.99 -6.49 4.06
N LEU A 137 -7.79 -7.35 4.68
CA LEU A 137 -8.76 -7.00 5.70
C LEU A 137 -8.10 -7.09 7.07
N LEU A 138 -7.96 -5.95 7.74
CA LEU A 138 -7.36 -5.83 9.06
C LEU A 138 -8.39 -5.31 10.06
N ALA A 139 -8.24 -5.73 11.30
CA ALA A 139 -8.91 -5.11 12.42
C ALA A 139 -8.01 -4.08 13.13
N LYS A 140 -8.58 -3.29 14.03
CA LYS A 140 -7.87 -2.32 14.85
C LYS A 140 -6.90 -3.03 15.79
N THR A 141 -5.73 -2.42 15.99
CA THR A 141 -4.77 -2.82 17.02
C THR A 141 -4.67 -1.76 18.10
N GLU A 142 -4.48 -2.19 19.35
CA GLU A 142 -4.22 -1.28 20.48
C GLU A 142 -2.75 -0.80 20.52
N ASN A 143 -1.86 -1.46 19.78
CA ASN A 143 -0.46 -1.08 19.75
C ASN A 143 -0.23 0.05 18.74
N GLY A 144 -0.03 1.27 19.24
CA GLY A 144 0.19 2.46 18.41
C GLY A 144 1.37 2.35 17.44
N LYS A 145 2.44 1.63 17.79
CA LYS A 145 3.57 1.41 16.87
C LYS A 145 3.17 0.54 15.68
N VAL A 146 2.38 -0.51 15.94
CA VAL A 146 1.86 -1.40 14.89
C VAL A 146 0.85 -0.66 14.02
N GLN A 147 -0.02 0.16 14.62
CA GLN A 147 -0.98 0.98 13.89
C GLN A 147 -0.28 1.95 12.93
N HIS A 148 0.76 2.65 13.39
CA HIS A 148 1.52 3.57 12.55
C HIS A 148 2.25 2.86 11.39
N ALA A 149 2.76 1.65 11.64
CA ALA A 149 3.34 0.83 10.59
C ALA A 149 2.29 0.37 9.55
N ILE A 150 1.06 0.05 9.98
CA ILE A 150 -0.05 -0.28 9.08
C ILE A 150 -0.45 0.93 8.23
N GLU A 151 -0.51 2.12 8.80
CA GLU A 151 -0.79 3.35 8.04
C GLU A 151 0.27 3.61 6.97
N SER A 152 1.55 3.40 7.31
CA SER A 152 2.66 3.51 6.36
C SER A 152 2.57 2.47 5.24
N GLU A 153 2.23 1.22 5.59
CA GLU A 153 2.02 0.14 4.62
C GLU A 153 0.81 0.43 3.71
N ALA A 154 -0.32 0.85 4.28
CA ALA A 154 -1.54 1.18 3.56
C ALA A 154 -1.32 2.34 2.60
N TYR A 155 -0.54 3.33 3.01
CA TYR A 155 -0.12 4.43 2.15
C TYR A 155 0.70 3.93 0.96
N LEU A 156 1.65 3.02 1.18
CA LEU A 156 2.54 2.51 0.15
C LEU A 156 1.83 1.60 -0.88
N HIS A 157 0.92 0.75 -0.40
CA HIS A 157 0.33 -0.31 -1.22
C HIS A 157 -1.12 -0.04 -1.66
N ALA A 158 -1.85 0.83 -0.95
CA ALA A 158 -3.26 1.15 -1.19
C ALA A 158 -4.17 -0.08 -1.30
N ASP A 159 -3.82 -1.15 -0.57
CA ASP A 159 -4.50 -2.46 -0.59
C ASP A 159 -5.01 -2.90 0.79
N ILE A 160 -4.94 -2.04 1.81
CA ILE A 160 -5.39 -2.35 3.17
C ILE A 160 -6.75 -1.71 3.42
N ILE A 161 -7.71 -2.54 3.83
CA ILE A 161 -8.98 -2.10 4.40
C ILE A 161 -8.94 -2.42 5.89
N GLN A 162 -9.04 -1.40 6.73
CA GLN A 162 -8.99 -1.56 8.18
C GLN A 162 -10.31 -1.16 8.82
N GLY A 163 -10.95 -2.11 9.50
CA GLY A 163 -12.14 -1.85 10.31
C GLY A 163 -11.81 -1.27 11.69
N THR A 164 -12.79 -0.64 12.32
CA THR A 164 -12.67 -0.12 13.71
C THR A 164 -12.78 -1.21 14.77
N HIS A 165 -13.28 -2.39 14.41
CA HIS A 165 -13.41 -3.54 15.31
C HIS A 165 -12.04 -4.08 15.74
N ILE A 166 -11.93 -4.55 16.97
CA ILE A 166 -10.68 -5.08 17.52
C ILE A 166 -10.52 -6.55 17.09
N ASP A 167 -9.31 -6.89 16.64
CA ASP A 167 -8.99 -8.26 16.22
C ASP A 167 -8.97 -9.18 17.45
N HIS A 168 -10.08 -9.90 17.66
CA HIS A 168 -10.11 -11.06 18.52
C HIS A 168 -10.20 -12.28 17.62
N TYR A 169 -9.33 -13.27 17.83
CA TYR A 169 -9.23 -14.53 17.06
C TYR A 169 -10.54 -15.37 17.02
N ARG A 170 -11.64 -14.90 17.63
CA ARG A 170 -12.96 -15.56 17.70
C ARG A 170 -14.09 -14.78 17.00
N ASN A 171 -13.78 -13.83 16.12
CA ASN A 171 -14.79 -13.10 15.35
C ASN A 171 -14.92 -13.66 13.94
#